data_AF-A0A249SGM9-F1
#
_entry.id   AF-A0A249SGM9-F1
#
_cell.length_a   1.000
_cell.length_b   1.000
_cell.length_c   1.000
_cell.angle_alpha   90.00
_cell.angle_beta   90.00
_cell.angle_gamma   90.00
#
_symmetry.space_group_name_H-M   'P 1'
#
loop_
_entity.id
_entity.type
_entity.pdbx_description
1 polymer ?
#
loop_
_entity_poly.entity_id
_entity_poly.type
_entity_poly.pdbx_seq_one_letter_code
_entity_poly.pdbx_strand_id
1 'polypeptide(L)' 'MQVILILNHNAVVARSKKGEWVLIRRGIGFGKKVGDLVEPKNVECMYQKISIG' A
#
# COMPACT_ATOMS: atom_id res chain seq x y z
N MET A 1 -7.41 1.93 -1.40
CA MET A 1 -6.21 2.76 -1.59
C MET A 1 -5.64 2.44 -2.97
N GLN A 2 -5.01 3.39 -3.66
CA GLN A 2 -4.47 3.14 -5.01
C GLN A 2 -2.97 2.84 -4.92
N VAL A 3 -2.50 1.76 -5.53
CA VAL A 3 -1.08 1.39 -5.56
C VAL A 3 -0.30 2.44 -6.35
N ILE A 4 0.76 2.98 -5.75
CA ILE A 4 1.69 3.92 -6.39
C ILE A 4 3.09 3.31 -6.57
N LEU A 5 3.43 2.27 -5.80
CA LEU A 5 4.67 1.52 -5.94
C LEU A 5 4.47 0.09 -5.42
N ILE A 6 5.07 -0.88 -6.10
CA ILE A 6 5.15 -2.27 -5.64
C ILE A 6 6.56 -2.48 -5.08
N LEU A 7 6.66 -2.80 -3.79
CA LEU A 7 7.95 -3.05 -3.15
C LEU A 7 8.39 -4.50 -3.37
N ASN A 8 7.45 -5.44 -3.19
CA ASN A 8 7.60 -6.87 -3.48
C ASN A 8 6.22 -7.55 -3.47
N HIS A 9 6.17 -8.89 -3.50
CA HIS A 9 4.91 -9.63 -3.47
C HIS A 9 4.07 -9.44 -2.20
N ASN A 10 4.66 -9.00 -1.09
CA ASN A 10 4.03 -8.88 0.22
C ASN A 10 3.94 -7.44 0.73
N ALA A 11 4.42 -6.46 -0.05
CA ALA A 11 4.42 -5.06 0.34
C ALA A 11 4.19 -4.13 -0.85
N VAL A 12 3.29 -3.15 -0.65
CA VAL A 12 2.99 -2.09 -1.63
C VAL A 12 2.95 -0.73 -0.96
N VAL A 13 3.30 0.31 -1.69
CA VAL A 13 2.96 1.69 -1.31
C VAL A 13 1.66 2.06 -1.99
N ALA A 14 0.71 2.56 -1.22
CA ALA A 14 -0.58 3.01 -1.71
C ALA A 14 -0.89 4.43 -1.22
N ARG A 15 -1.62 5.19 -2.04
CA ARG A 15 -2.11 6.51 -1.69
C ARG A 15 -3.61 6.48 -1.40
N SER A 16 -4.01 7.24 -0.40
CA SER A 16 -5.40 7.57 -0.08
C SER A 16 -5.56 9.07 0.12
N LYS A 17 -6.79 9.54 0.37
CA LYS A 17 -7.03 10.95 0.75
C LYS A 17 -6.28 11.37 2.03
N LYS A 18 -5.88 10.40 2.88
CA LYS A 18 -5.13 10.63 4.13
C LYS A 18 -3.61 10.60 3.93
N GLY A 19 -3.11 10.46 2.69
CA GLY A 19 -1.68 10.45 2.39
C GLY A 19 -1.17 9.11 1.86
N GLU A 20 0.15 8.91 1.98
CA GLU A 20 0.86 7.71 1.53
C GLU A 20 1.04 6.68 2.64
N TRP A 21 0.89 5.42 2.26
CA TRP A 21 0.87 4.29 3.17
C TRP A 21 1.74 3.16 2.61
N VAL A 22 2.52 2.52 3.48
CA VAL A 22 3.10 1.20 3.20
C VAL A 22 2.16 0.15 3.78
N LEU A 23 1.68 -0.75 2.93
CA LEU A 23 0.78 -1.85 3.30
C LEU A 23 1.54 -3.17 3.19
N ILE A 24 1.52 -3.97 4.26
CA ILE A 24 2.15 -5.29 4.33
C ILE A 24 1.09 -6.35 4.57
N ARG A 25 1.05 -7.35 3.69
CA ARG A 25 0.24 -8.57 3.83
C ARG A 25 0.77 -9.60 2.84
N ARG A 26 0.76 -10.88 3.21
CA ARG A 26 1.10 -11.97 2.28
C ARG A 26 0.34 -11.84 0.95
N GLY A 27 1.09 -11.80 -0.15
CA GLY A 27 0.56 -11.75 -1.52
C GLY A 27 -0.12 -10.44 -1.93
N ILE A 28 -0.05 -9.35 -1.16
CA ILE A 28 -0.72 -8.09 -1.52
C ILE A 28 -0.21 -7.45 -2.81
N GLY A 29 1.07 -7.65 -3.15
CA GLY A 29 1.70 -7.15 -4.38
C GLY A 29 1.71 -8.18 -5.52
N PHE A 30 1.29 -9.42 -5.27
CA PHE A 30 1.26 -10.45 -6.31
C PHE A 30 0.21 -10.12 -7.39
N GLY A 31 0.64 -10.05 -8.65
CA GLY A 31 -0.23 -9.74 -9.79
C GLY A 31 -0.81 -8.32 -9.80
N LYS A 32 -0.37 -7.44 -8.90
CA LYS A 32 -0.78 -6.03 -8.90
C LYS A 32 0.09 -5.19 -9.84
N LYS A 33 -0.44 -4.05 -10.24
CA LYS A 33 0.29 -2.96 -10.93
C LYS A 33 -0.01 -1.60 -10.30
N VAL A 34 0.81 -0.62 -10.64
CA VAL A 34 0.53 0.79 -10.29
C VAL A 34 -0.84 1.20 -10.85
N GLY A 35 -1.62 1.90 -10.03
CA GLY A 35 -2.98 2.31 -10.35
C GLY A 35 -4.06 1.33 -9.84
N ASP A 36 -3.72 0.09 -9.52
CA ASP A 36 -4.68 -0.87 -8.97
C ASP A 36 -5.19 -0.44 -7.59
N LEU A 37 -6.41 -0.86 -7.27
CA LEU A 37 -6.97 -0.70 -5.95
C LEU A 37 -6.56 -1.85 -5.03
N VAL A 38 -6.24 -1.50 -3.78
CA VAL A 38 -6.00 -2.40 -2.66
C VAL A 38 -6.91 -2.03 -1.49
N GLU A 39 -7.51 -3.05 -0.88
CA GLU A 39 -8.38 -2.91 0.29
C GLU A 39 -7.59 -3.03 1.59
N PRO A 40 -7.68 -2.04 2.49
CA PRO A 40 -6.90 -2.03 3.73
C PRO A 40 -7.43 -2.98 4.81
N LYS A 41 -8.64 -3.55 4.65
CA LYS A 41 -9.33 -4.32 5.71
C LYS A 41 -8.59 -5.59 6.17
N ASN A 42 -7.74 -6.16 5.31
CA ASN A 42 -7.05 -7.43 5.59
C ASN A 42 -5.51 -7.25 5.62
N VAL A 43 -5.03 -6.04 5.87
CA VAL A 43 -3.59 -5.74 5.90
C VAL A 43 -3.02 -6.15 7.27
N GLU A 44 -1.87 -6.83 7.29
CA GLU A 44 -1.20 -7.29 8.51
C GLU A 44 -0.50 -6.13 9.23
N CYS A 45 0.16 -5.25 8.50
CA CYS A 45 0.80 -4.03 9.02
C CYS A 45 0.61 -2.85 8.07
N MET A 46 0.36 -1.66 8.62
CA MET A 46 0.16 -0.44 7.85
C MET A 46 0.96 0.72 8.47
N TYR A 47 1.84 1.34 7.68
CA TYR A 47 2.64 2.50 8.10
C TYR A 47 2.26 3.72 7.27
N GLN A 48 2.01 4.84 7.94
CA GLN A 48 1.76 6.12 7.27
C GLN A 48 3.07 6.88 7.09
N LYS A 49 3.30 7.44 5.91
CA LYS A 49 4.37 8.42 5.74
C LYS A 49 4.05 9.65 6.56
N ILE A 50 4.91 9.96 7.53
CA ILE A 50 4.85 11.21 8.28
C ILE A 50 5.40 12.31 7.38
N SER A 51 4.59 13.34 7.14
CA SER A 51 5.08 14.57 6.52
C SER A 51 5.31 15.56 7.66
N ILE A 52 6.58 15.83 7.93
CA ILE A 52 6.98 16.91 8.83
C ILE A 52 7.03 18.15 7.94
N GLY A 53 6.11 19.09 8.18
CA GLY A 53 6.06 20.37 7.46
C GLY A 53 7.21 21.29 7.84
#